data_AF-A0A1B8CNA3-F1
#
_entry.id   AF-A0A1B8CNA3-F1
#
_cell.length_a   1.000
_cell.length_b   1.000
_cell.length_c   1.000
_cell.angle_alpha   90.00
_cell.angle_beta   90.00
_cell.angle_gamma   90.00
#
_symmetry.space_group_name_H-M   'P 1'
#
loop_
_entity.id
_entity.type
_entity.pdbx_description
1 polymer ?
#
loop_
_entity_poly.entity_id
_entity_poly.type
_entity_poly.pdbx_seq_one_letter_code
_entity_poly.pdbx_strand_id
1 'polypeptide(L)'
;MNLSNQLPVPNAVYGPIKAAQHWLTRRINAEEERICAFVMGPGWVQTPGGNLSAQMLGLKEAPQPVDETCDGMVAVFDKASKESYGGKFLSWEGKEESW
;
A
#
# COMPACT_ATOMS: atom_id res chain seq x y z
N MET A 1 6.44 18.10 -13.45
CA MET A 1 5.79 16.83 -13.05
C MET A 1 6.35 16.47 -11.68
N ASN A 2 5.51 16.40 -10.65
CA ASN A 2 5.94 16.08 -9.29
C ASN A 2 6.00 14.55 -9.16
N LEU A 3 7.20 13.99 -8.95
CA LEU A 3 7.44 12.55 -8.77
C LEU A 3 7.76 12.19 -7.31
N SER A 4 7.42 13.06 -6.34
CA SER A 4 7.76 12.86 -4.92
C SER A 4 7.29 11.52 -4.34
N ASN A 5 6.20 10.96 -4.84
CA ASN A 5 5.68 9.65 -4.42
C ASN A 5 6.18 8.46 -5.27
N GLN A 6 7.11 8.70 -6.21
CA GLN A 6 7.74 7.67 -7.01
C GLN A 6 9.22 7.61 -6.66
N LEU A 7 9.56 6.74 -5.70
CA LEU A 7 10.95 6.49 -5.34
C LEU A 7 11.75 6.12 -6.60
N PRO A 8 13.00 6.58 -6.75
CA PRO A 8 13.83 6.33 -7.93
C PRO A 8 14.38 4.89 -7.94
N VAL A 9 13.49 3.91 -7.85
CA VAL A 9 13.79 2.48 -7.87
C VAL A 9 13.53 1.96 -9.29
N PRO A 10 14.55 1.41 -9.99
CA PRO A 10 14.42 0.96 -11.37
C PRO A 10 13.65 -0.37 -11.44
N ASN A 11 12.34 -0.34 -11.16
CA ASN A 11 11.46 -1.51 -11.20
C ASN A 11 10.30 -1.28 -12.16
N ALA A 12 10.51 -1.63 -13.42
CA ALA A 12 9.53 -1.45 -14.50
C ALA A 12 8.33 -2.40 -14.44
N VAL A 13 8.32 -3.38 -13.52
CA VAL A 13 7.27 -4.41 -13.45
C VAL A 13 6.35 -4.17 -12.25
N TYR A 14 6.91 -4.01 -11.06
CA TYR A 14 6.13 -3.98 -9.82
C TYR A 14 5.23 -2.75 -9.72
N GLY A 15 5.78 -1.55 -9.95
CA GLY A 15 5.03 -0.29 -9.87
C GLY A 15 3.82 -0.27 -10.82
N PRO A 16 3.98 -0.54 -12.12
CA PRO A 16 2.87 -0.56 -13.06
C PRO A 16 1.77 -1.58 -12.73
N ILE A 17 2.14 -2.80 -12.30
CA ILE A 17 1.14 -3.80 -11.89
C ILE A 17 0.37 -3.32 -10.65
N LYS A 18 1.02 -2.65 -9.69
CA LYS A 18 0.33 -2.06 -8.54
C LYS A 18 -0.56 -0.90 -8.93
N ALA A 19 -0.15 -0.04 -9.87
CA ALA A 19 -1.02 1.01 -10.41
C ALA A 19 -2.28 0.43 -11.09
N ALA A 20 -2.16 -0.66 -11.84
CA ALA A 20 -3.30 -1.37 -12.42
C ALA A 20 -4.22 -1.95 -11.33
N GLN A 21 -3.64 -2.56 -10.29
CA GLN A 21 -4.39 -3.05 -9.12
C GLN A 21 -5.17 -1.91 -8.46
N HIS A 22 -4.57 -0.72 -8.29
CA HIS A 22 -5.24 0.43 -7.69
C HIS A 22 -6.47 0.89 -8.49
N TRP A 23 -6.34 0.93 -9.83
CA TRP A 23 -7.46 1.26 -10.70
C TRP A 23 -8.61 0.24 -10.56
N LEU A 24 -8.30 -1.05 -10.55
CA LEU A 24 -9.28 -2.13 -10.38
C LEU A 24 -9.98 -2.05 -9.02
N THR A 25 -9.24 -1.78 -7.94
CA THR A 25 -9.82 -1.59 -6.60
C THR A 25 -10.86 -0.47 -6.57
N ARG A 26 -10.59 0.66 -7.25
CA ARG A 26 -11.57 1.76 -7.36
C ARG A 26 -12.81 1.35 -8.14
N ARG A 27 -12.68 0.56 -9.21
CA ARG A 27 -13.82 0.02 -9.96
C ARG A 27 -14.67 -0.92 -9.10
N ILE A 28 -14.03 -1.87 -8.41
CA ILE A 28 -14.71 -2.80 -7.51
C ILE A 28 -15.50 -2.04 -6.45
N ASN A 29 -14.91 -1.02 -5.83
CA ASN A 29 -15.61 -0.21 -4.82
C ASN A 29 -16.81 0.56 -5.41
N ALA A 30 -16.71 1.03 -6.65
CA ALA A 30 -17.80 1.77 -7.29
C ALA A 30 -18.94 0.86 -7.78
N GLU A 31 -18.65 -0.39 -8.16
CA GLU A 31 -19.58 -1.29 -8.82
C GLU A 31 -20.31 -2.25 -7.87
N GLU A 32 -19.70 -2.66 -6.74
CA GLU A 32 -20.32 -3.58 -5.78
C GLU A 32 -20.74 -2.86 -4.50
N GLU A 33 -22.04 -2.73 -4.26
CA GLU A 33 -22.58 -1.94 -3.14
C GLU A 33 -22.27 -2.52 -1.76
N ARG A 34 -22.08 -3.84 -1.65
CA ARG A 34 -22.02 -4.53 -0.34
C ARG A 34 -20.60 -4.65 0.23
N ILE A 35 -19.57 -4.36 -0.56
CA ILE A 35 -18.18 -4.49 -0.13
C ILE A 35 -17.50 -3.12 -0.06
N CYS A 36 -16.67 -2.94 0.96
CA CYS A 36 -15.67 -1.87 0.98
C CYS A 36 -14.42 -2.40 0.29
N ALA A 37 -14.02 -1.74 -0.80
CA ALA A 37 -12.75 -2.01 -1.46
C ALA A 37 -11.89 -0.75 -1.46
N PHE A 38 -10.66 -0.87 -0.99
CA PHE A 38 -9.70 0.24 -0.90
C PHE A 38 -8.28 -0.31 -1.00
N VAL A 39 -7.32 0.55 -1.31
CA VAL A 39 -5.92 0.15 -1.42
C VAL A 39 -5.23 0.35 -0.07
N MET A 40 -4.48 -0.66 0.34
CA MET A 40 -3.66 -0.66 1.55
C MET A 40 -2.17 -0.71 1.18
N GLY A 41 -1.43 0.32 1.55
CA GLY A 41 0.02 0.42 1.41
C GLY A 41 0.72 0.01 2.71
N PRO A 42 1.41 -1.14 2.75
CA PRO A 42 2.10 -1.59 3.97
C PRO A 42 3.41 -0.82 4.23
N GLY A 43 3.86 0.01 3.29
CA GLY A 43 5.20 0.60 3.32
C GLY A 43 6.29 -0.41 2.93
N TRP A 44 7.50 -0.21 3.45
CA TRP A 44 8.68 -1.05 3.24
C TRP A 44 9.01 -1.88 4.49
N VAL A 45 8.46 -3.10 4.50
CA VAL A 45 8.40 -3.98 5.67
C VAL A 45 9.50 -5.03 5.66
N GLN A 46 9.99 -5.43 6.84
CA GLN A 46 11.02 -6.46 7.10
C GLN A 46 10.56 -7.90 6.81
N THR A 47 9.83 -8.10 5.71
CA THR A 47 9.56 -9.41 5.13
C THR A 47 10.79 -9.94 4.39
N PRO A 48 10.86 -11.23 4.04
CA PRO A 48 11.95 -11.75 3.21
C PRO A 48 12.13 -10.95 1.91
N GLY A 49 11.03 -10.58 1.23
CA GLY A 49 11.08 -9.78 0.01
C GLY A 49 11.51 -8.33 0.24
N GLY A 50 11.01 -7.69 1.31
CA GLY A 50 11.38 -6.32 1.64
C GLY A 50 12.84 -6.17 2.09
N ASN A 51 13.36 -7.13 2.85
CA ASN A 51 14.77 -7.16 3.23
C ASN A 51 15.68 -7.47 2.03
N LEU A 52 15.26 -8.38 1.14
CA LEU A 52 15.99 -8.63 -0.11
C LEU A 52 16.10 -7.35 -0.95
N SER A 53 15.00 -6.61 -1.15
CA SER A 53 15.05 -5.36 -1.91
C SER A 53 15.83 -4.27 -1.19
N ALA A 54 15.81 -4.21 0.14
CA ALA A 54 16.63 -3.30 0.94
C ALA A 54 18.12 -3.54 0.72
N GLN A 55 18.54 -4.81 0.77
CA GLN A 55 19.93 -5.20 0.52
C GLN A 55 20.39 -4.91 -0.90
N MET A 56 19.53 -5.14 -1.90
CA MET A 56 19.81 -4.75 -3.29
C MET A 56 20.01 -3.25 -3.46
N LEU A 57 19.42 -2.43 -2.58
CA LEU A 57 19.53 -0.98 -2.57
C LEU A 57 20.56 -0.45 -1.54
N GLY A 58 21.38 -1.33 -0.96
CA GLY A 58 22.48 -0.96 -0.06
C GLY A 58 22.09 -0.74 1.41
N LEU A 59 20.87 -1.10 1.79
CA LEU A 59 20.43 -1.09 3.19
C LEU A 59 20.65 -2.46 3.83
N LYS A 60 20.77 -2.50 5.17
CA LYS A 60 20.89 -3.76 5.91
C LYS A 60 19.58 -4.57 5.87
N GLU A 61 18.46 -3.88 6.09
CA GLU A 61 17.12 -4.43 6.17
C GLU A 61 16.11 -3.31 5.86
N ALA A 62 14.85 -3.70 5.60
CA ALA A 62 13.78 -2.75 5.40
C ALA A 62 13.53 -1.93 6.70
N PRO A 63 13.07 -0.68 6.58
CA PRO A 63 12.97 0.22 7.73
C PRO A 63 11.84 -0.13 8.71
N GLN A 64 10.82 -0.89 8.30
CA GLN A 64 9.61 -1.09 9.11
C GLN A 64 9.48 -2.54 9.64
N PRO A 65 9.29 -2.73 10.97
CA PRO A 65 9.01 -4.04 11.55
C PRO A 65 7.71 -4.67 11.03
N VAL A 66 7.69 -5.99 10.94
CA VAL A 66 6.50 -6.74 10.48
C VAL A 66 5.34 -6.58 11.46
N ASP A 67 5.56 -6.86 12.74
CA ASP A 67 4.49 -6.91 13.74
C ASP A 67 3.77 -5.56 13.86
N GLU A 68 4.52 -4.46 13.98
CA GLU A 68 3.97 -3.10 14.05
C GLU A 68 3.18 -2.73 12.79
N THR A 69 3.67 -3.12 11.61
CA THR A 69 2.96 -2.87 10.36
C THR A 69 1.65 -3.66 10.30
N CYS A 70 1.66 -4.92 10.72
CA CYS A 70 0.47 -5.76 10.77
C CYS A 70 -0.57 -5.21 11.74
N ASP A 71 -0.17 -4.82 12.94
CA ASP A 71 -1.06 -4.22 13.94
C ASP A 71 -1.72 -2.93 13.42
N GLY A 72 -0.95 -2.06 12.76
CA GLY A 72 -1.49 -0.86 12.11
C GLY A 72 -2.49 -1.18 11.00
N MET A 73 -2.17 -2.13 10.11
CA MET A 73 -3.09 -2.56 9.05
C MET A 73 -4.40 -3.13 9.61
N VAL A 74 -4.34 -3.96 10.66
CA VAL A 74 -5.53 -4.50 11.33
C VAL A 74 -6.38 -3.37 11.91
N ALA A 75 -5.77 -2.37 12.55
CA ALA A 75 -6.49 -1.21 13.07
C ALA A 75 -7.19 -0.37 11.98
N VAL A 76 -6.67 -0.37 10.75
CA VAL A 76 -7.35 0.24 9.60
C VAL A 76 -8.51 -0.65 9.13
N PHE A 77 -8.31 -1.97 9.04
CA PHE A 77 -9.37 -2.91 8.65
C PHE A 77 -10.58 -2.85 9.59
N ASP A 78 -10.34 -2.77 10.90
CA ASP A 78 -11.41 -2.67 11.91
C ASP A 78 -12.29 -1.43 11.76
N LYS A 79 -11.77 -0.36 11.15
CA LYS A 79 -12.48 0.89 10.92
C LYS A 79 -13.06 1.00 9.50
N ALA A 80 -12.76 0.02 8.64
CA ALA A 80 -13.09 0.11 7.22
C ALA A 80 -14.57 -0.12 6.96
N SER A 81 -15.19 0.89 6.35
CA SER A 81 -16.52 0.82 5.75
C SER A 81 -16.47 1.44 4.36
N LYS A 82 -17.53 1.23 3.57
CA LYS A 82 -17.61 1.79 2.22
C LYS A 82 -17.60 3.31 2.24
N GLU A 83 -18.23 3.91 3.25
CA GLU A 83 -18.34 5.36 3.47
C GLU A 83 -17.05 5.98 3.97
N SER A 84 -16.29 5.24 4.80
CA SER A 84 -15.04 5.75 5.38
C SER A 84 -13.87 5.64 4.42
N TYR A 85 -13.55 4.42 3.99
CA TYR A 85 -12.31 4.11 3.26
C TYR A 85 -12.52 3.62 1.83
N GLY A 86 -13.76 3.31 1.44
CA GLY A 86 -14.07 2.82 0.10
C GLY A 86 -13.49 3.70 -1.01
N GLY A 87 -12.74 3.08 -1.92
CA GLY A 87 -12.14 3.73 -3.09
C GLY A 87 -10.92 4.60 -2.80
N LYS A 88 -10.43 4.62 -1.55
CA LYS A 88 -9.26 5.38 -1.13
C LYS A 88 -7.96 4.58 -1.23
N PHE A 89 -6.85 5.29 -1.06
CA PHE A 89 -5.52 4.73 -0.82
C PHE A 89 -5.10 5.07 0.60
N LEU A 90 -4.90 4.07 1.45
CA LEU A 90 -4.44 4.28 2.82
C LEU A 90 -3.07 3.64 3.05
N SER A 91 -2.26 4.29 3.88
CA SER A 91 -1.08 3.66 4.49
C SER A 91 -1.49 2.74 5.65
N TRP A 92 -0.57 1.89 6.10
CA TRP A 92 -0.72 1.06 7.28
C TRP A 92 -0.99 1.84 8.59
N GLU A 93 -0.68 3.14 8.63
CA GLU A 93 -1.02 4.04 9.75
C GLU A 93 -2.46 4.62 9.63
N GLY A 94 -3.18 4.29 8.56
CA GLY A 94 -4.51 4.83 8.26
C GLY A 94 -4.51 6.25 7.68
N LYS A 95 -3.36 6.74 7.20
CA LYS A 95 -3.26 8.04 6.51
C LYS A 95 -3.67 7.87 5.05
N GLU A 96 -4.45 8.82 4.54
CA GLU A 96 -4.82 8.83 3.12
C GLU A 96 -3.64 9.31 2.28
N GLU A 97 -3.31 8.52 1.27
CA GLU A 97 -2.19 8.75 0.36
C GLU A 97 -2.72 9.23 -1.00
N SER A 98 -1.89 9.99 -1.73
CA SER A 98 -2.21 10.39 -3.10
C SER A 98 -1.68 9.37 -4.12
N TRP A 99 -2.45 9.16 -5.18
CA TRP A 99 -2.04 8.39 -6.36
C TRP A 99 -0.93 9.09 -7.17
#